data_AF-A0A6I7Q9K6-F1
#
_entry.id   AF-A0A6I7Q9K6-F1
#
_cell.length_a   1.000
_cell.length_b   1.000
_cell.length_c   1.000
_cell.angle_alpha   90.00
_cell.angle_beta   90.00
_cell.angle_gamma   90.00
#
_symmetry.space_group_name_H-M   'P 1'
#
loop_
_entity.id
_entity.type
_entity.pdbx_description
1 polymer ?
#
loop_
_entity_poly.entity_id
_entity_poly.type
_entity_poly.pdbx_seq_one_letter_code
_entity_poly.pdbx_strand_id
1 'polypeptide(L)'
;MKYLTLKLLSGVLVAAFLLTGCFDEVTKVYDGPPVVEFAQYQQPFAPATGNANYTSTVTFGAATGSATAELPLKLQLIAPQFDTDAAIGFEVVDERLDDDGEVVSTTTAVEGTHYNVTNANNQAVFAPNSSVTTINVVAIADNLSPGESVRMILMLTETNVLEPAENYKYYTVIIRKAAS
;
A
#
# COMPACT_ATOMS: atom_id res chain seq x y z
N MET A 1 3.24 4.22 68.13
CA MET A 1 2.67 3.63 66.89
C MET A 1 1.84 4.61 66.04
N LYS A 2 1.13 5.61 66.60
CA LYS A 2 0.31 6.58 65.82
C LYS A 2 1.08 7.51 64.85
N TYR A 3 2.36 7.78 65.13
CA TYR A 3 3.17 8.69 64.29
C TYR A 3 3.85 8.01 63.10
N LEU A 4 3.97 6.67 63.11
CA LEU A 4 4.59 5.91 62.02
C LEU A 4 3.59 5.71 60.87
N THR A 5 2.31 5.48 61.19
CA THR A 5 1.22 5.39 60.23
C THR A 5 0.93 6.73 59.54
N LEU A 6 1.10 7.86 60.24
CA LEU A 6 0.90 9.20 59.66
C LEU A 6 2.01 9.58 58.66
N LYS A 7 3.25 9.13 58.88
CA LYS A 7 4.37 9.35 57.94
C LYS A 7 4.26 8.50 56.68
N LEU A 8 3.79 7.25 56.80
CA LEU A 8 3.51 6.41 55.64
C LEU A 8 2.38 6.99 54.77
N LEU A 9 1.32 7.51 55.40
CA LEU A 9 0.18 8.07 54.67
C LEU A 9 0.54 9.35 53.90
N SER A 10 1.41 10.20 54.46
CA SER A 10 1.91 11.40 53.79
C SER A 10 2.86 11.07 52.62
N GLY A 11 3.72 10.06 52.79
CA GLY A 11 4.60 9.60 51.71
C GLY A 11 3.85 9.02 50.51
N VAL A 12 2.77 8.27 50.75
CA VAL A 12 1.92 7.71 49.68
C VAL A 12 1.12 8.79 48.97
N LEU A 13 0.65 9.82 49.70
CA LEU A 13 -0.11 10.92 49.11
C LEU A 13 0.76 11.79 48.19
N VAL A 14 2.01 12.08 48.58
CA VAL A 14 2.96 12.85 47.74
C VAL A 14 3.38 12.04 46.51
N ALA A 15 3.58 10.72 46.65
CA ALA A 15 3.88 9.85 45.51
C ALA A 15 2.71 9.76 44.50
N ALA A 16 1.45 9.82 44.96
CA ALA A 16 0.28 9.82 44.09
C ALA A 16 0.13 11.11 43.27
N PHE A 17 0.50 12.28 43.83
CA PHE A 17 0.48 13.55 43.10
C PHE A 17 1.64 13.73 42.12
N LEU A 18 2.76 13.02 42.31
CA LEU A 18 3.89 13.02 41.37
C LEU A 18 3.66 12.11 40.15
N LEU A 19 2.70 11.19 40.22
CA LEU A 19 2.34 10.28 39.12
C LEU A 19 1.24 10.85 38.19
N THR A 20 0.62 11.98 38.54
CA THR A 20 -0.25 12.75 37.63
C THR A 20 0.56 13.71 36.77
N GLY A 21 1.85 13.44 36.58
CA GLY A 21 2.67 14.12 35.60
C GLY A 21 1.88 14.22 34.30
N CYS A 22 1.74 15.44 33.81
CA CYS A 22 1.13 15.78 32.55
C CYS A 22 1.89 15.02 31.46
N PHE A 23 1.54 13.76 31.24
CA PHE A 23 1.82 13.10 29.99
C PHE A 23 0.96 13.89 29.01
N ASP A 24 1.58 14.86 28.33
CA ASP A 24 1.03 15.32 27.07
C ASP A 24 0.69 14.06 26.30
N GLU A 25 -0.57 13.93 25.93
CA GLU A 25 -1.04 12.81 25.15
C GLU A 25 -0.29 12.89 23.82
N VAL A 26 0.86 12.21 23.74
CA VAL A 26 1.62 12.10 22.50
C VAL A 26 0.90 11.06 21.65
N THR A 27 -0.34 11.34 21.28
CA THR A 27 -0.92 10.76 20.08
C THR A 27 -0.11 11.35 18.93
N LYS A 28 0.87 10.59 18.44
CA LYS A 28 1.48 10.86 17.14
C LYS A 28 0.44 10.59 16.07
N VAL A 29 -0.51 11.51 15.93
CA VAL A 29 -1.40 11.58 14.78
C VAL A 29 -0.57 12.18 13.66
N TYR A 30 -0.67 11.58 12.47
CA TYR A 30 -0.07 12.15 11.29
C TYR A 30 -0.72 13.53 11.01
N ASP A 31 0.09 14.57 11.01
CA ASP A 31 -0.31 15.97 10.77
C ASP A 31 0.24 16.51 9.44
N GLY A 32 0.67 15.59 8.56
CA GLY A 32 1.11 15.93 7.22
C GLY A 32 -0.05 16.07 6.24
N PRO A 33 0.23 16.47 4.99
CA PRO A 33 -0.78 16.51 3.93
C PRO A 33 -1.38 15.13 3.67
N PRO A 34 -2.65 15.00 3.24
CA PRO A 34 -3.22 13.70 2.93
C PRO A 34 -2.45 12.97 1.84
N VAL A 35 -1.83 11.83 2.20
CA VAL A 35 -1.08 11.00 1.26
C VAL A 35 -1.65 9.60 1.12
N VAL A 36 -1.38 8.98 -0.03
CA VAL A 36 -1.80 7.61 -0.35
C VAL A 36 -0.59 6.74 -0.68
N GLU A 37 -0.60 5.52 -0.17
CA GLU A 37 0.41 4.50 -0.47
C GLU A 37 -0.22 3.18 -0.90
N PHE A 38 0.56 2.35 -1.59
CA PHE A 38 0.22 0.93 -1.71
C PHE A 38 0.31 0.26 -0.34
N ALA A 39 -0.77 -0.42 0.10
CA ALA A 39 -0.84 -1.05 1.40
C ALA A 39 0.05 -2.30 1.49
N GLN A 40 1.34 -2.13 1.75
CA GLN A 40 2.42 -3.11 1.67
C GLN A 40 2.08 -4.50 2.26
N TYR A 41 1.46 -4.54 3.44
CA TYR A 41 1.16 -5.79 4.17
C TYR A 41 -0.19 -6.43 3.83
N GLN A 42 -0.98 -5.80 2.97
CA GLN A 42 -2.34 -6.27 2.64
C GLN A 42 -2.50 -6.59 1.15
N GLN A 43 -1.39 -6.73 0.43
CA GLN A 43 -1.42 -6.98 -1.01
C GLN A 43 -1.81 -8.42 -1.34
N PRO A 44 -2.67 -8.63 -2.36
CA PRO A 44 -2.96 -9.96 -2.85
C PRO A 44 -1.68 -10.55 -3.48
N PHE A 45 -1.45 -11.85 -3.28
CA PHE A 45 -0.29 -12.57 -3.83
C PHE A 45 1.09 -12.08 -3.35
N ALA A 46 1.15 -11.38 -2.20
CA ALA A 46 2.41 -11.15 -1.50
C ALA A 46 2.96 -12.49 -0.96
N PRO A 47 4.27 -12.77 -1.08
CA PRO A 47 4.90 -13.93 -0.45
C PRO A 47 4.55 -14.05 1.05
N ALA A 48 4.22 -15.28 1.50
CA ALA A 48 3.88 -15.58 2.90
C ALA A 48 5.02 -15.23 3.89
N THR A 49 6.25 -15.17 3.41
CA THR A 49 7.40 -14.60 4.11
C THR A 49 7.41 -13.08 3.92
N GLY A 50 6.46 -12.39 4.56
CA GLY A 50 6.36 -10.94 4.72
C GLY A 50 7.14 -10.11 3.68
N ASN A 51 6.61 -9.98 2.47
CA ASN A 51 7.32 -9.20 1.46
C ASN A 51 7.09 -7.71 1.68
N ALA A 52 8.12 -7.05 2.21
CA ALA A 52 8.21 -5.61 2.41
C ALA A 52 8.47 -4.82 1.10
N ASN A 53 8.18 -5.35 -0.09
CA ASN A 53 8.86 -4.89 -1.31
C ASN A 53 7.95 -4.42 -2.46
N TYR A 54 6.70 -4.00 -2.18
CA TYR A 54 5.82 -3.38 -3.19
C TYR A 54 5.74 -4.18 -4.50
N THR A 55 5.80 -5.51 -4.39
CA THR A 55 5.88 -6.42 -5.53
C THR A 55 4.99 -7.63 -5.29
N SER A 56 4.04 -7.86 -6.20
CA SER A 56 3.24 -9.09 -6.26
C SER A 56 3.67 -9.95 -7.45
N THR A 57 3.55 -11.27 -7.30
CA THR A 57 3.82 -12.22 -8.39
C THR A 57 2.61 -13.11 -8.61
N VAL A 58 2.04 -13.05 -9.81
CA VAL A 58 1.03 -14.00 -10.28
C VAL A 58 1.72 -15.05 -11.12
N THR A 59 1.50 -16.32 -10.77
CA THR A 59 2.07 -17.47 -11.47
C THR A 59 0.94 -18.34 -12.03
N PHE A 60 0.85 -18.40 -13.34
CA PHE A 60 -0.01 -19.37 -14.03
C PHE A 60 0.69 -20.73 -14.16
N GLY A 61 -0.08 -21.81 -14.27
CA GLY A 61 0.46 -23.15 -14.48
C GLY A 61 1.11 -23.28 -15.86
N ALA A 62 2.14 -24.13 -15.98
CA ALA A 62 2.87 -24.34 -17.23
C ALA A 62 1.95 -24.80 -18.38
N ALA A 63 0.96 -25.65 -18.07
CA ALA A 63 -0.01 -26.16 -19.02
C ALA A 63 -1.26 -25.27 -19.23
N THR A 64 -1.33 -24.10 -18.58
CA THR A 64 -2.49 -23.20 -18.70
C THR A 64 -2.56 -22.63 -20.11
N GLY A 65 -3.62 -22.95 -20.87
CA GLY A 65 -3.82 -22.43 -22.23
C GLY A 65 -4.31 -20.99 -22.27
N SER A 66 -5.45 -20.73 -21.61
CA SER A 66 -6.04 -19.40 -21.44
C SER A 66 -6.55 -19.26 -20.01
N ALA A 67 -6.22 -18.16 -19.35
CA ALA A 67 -6.65 -17.86 -17.99
C ALA A 67 -6.46 -16.39 -17.65
N THR A 68 -7.28 -15.90 -16.73
CA THR A 68 -7.10 -14.60 -16.09
C THR A 68 -6.99 -14.74 -14.57
N ALA A 69 -6.39 -13.75 -13.93
CA ALA A 69 -6.34 -13.63 -12.48
C ALA A 69 -6.61 -12.18 -12.07
N GLU A 70 -7.54 -11.98 -11.14
CA GLU A 70 -7.86 -10.67 -10.57
C GLU A 70 -6.84 -10.32 -9.48
N LEU A 71 -6.24 -9.13 -9.58
CA LEU A 71 -5.33 -8.54 -8.60
C LEU A 71 -5.91 -7.22 -8.08
N PRO A 72 -6.69 -7.24 -6.99
CA PRO A 72 -7.14 -6.03 -6.31
C PRO A 72 -5.99 -5.46 -5.47
N LEU A 73 -5.12 -4.67 -6.08
CA LEU A 73 -3.97 -4.04 -5.42
C LEU A 73 -4.47 -2.99 -4.45
N LYS A 74 -4.16 -3.16 -3.16
CA LYS A 74 -4.75 -2.33 -2.11
C LYS A 74 -3.98 -1.03 -1.93
N LEU A 75 -4.72 0.06 -1.77
CA LEU A 75 -4.20 1.36 -1.38
C LEU A 75 -4.67 1.70 0.05
N GLN A 76 -3.86 2.48 0.75
CA GLN A 76 -4.15 2.97 2.09
C GLN A 76 -4.06 4.50 2.10
N LEU A 77 -5.06 5.13 2.71
CA LEU A 77 -5.07 6.56 2.99
C LEU A 77 -4.34 6.83 4.31
N ILE A 78 -3.37 7.74 4.29
CA ILE A 78 -2.64 8.23 5.46
C ILE A 78 -3.10 9.66 5.75
N ALA A 79 -4.31 9.75 6.31
CA ALA A 79 -4.97 10.99 6.73
C ALA A 79 -6.28 10.65 7.49
N PRO A 80 -6.93 11.65 8.12
CA PRO A 80 -8.35 11.55 8.43
C PRO A 80 -9.17 11.14 7.21
N GLN A 81 -10.23 10.37 7.44
CA GLN A 81 -11.14 9.97 6.37
C GLN A 81 -11.94 11.18 5.88
N PHE A 82 -12.28 11.15 4.59
CA PHE A 82 -13.14 12.15 3.96
C PHE A 82 -14.61 11.73 4.09
N ASP A 83 -15.51 12.71 4.14
CA ASP A 83 -16.97 12.52 4.14
C ASP A 83 -17.56 12.44 2.71
N THR A 84 -16.72 12.63 1.70
CA THR A 84 -17.03 12.47 0.27
C THR A 84 -16.04 11.52 -0.40
N ASP A 85 -16.35 11.10 -1.63
CA ASP A 85 -15.39 10.36 -2.46
C ASP A 85 -14.08 11.15 -2.62
N ALA A 86 -12.95 10.46 -2.45
CA ALA A 86 -11.62 11.03 -2.67
C ALA A 86 -10.84 10.14 -3.64
N ALA A 87 -10.40 10.69 -4.77
CA ALA A 87 -9.73 9.95 -5.83
C ALA A 87 -8.21 10.19 -5.79
N ILE A 88 -7.45 9.12 -6.01
CA ILE A 88 -6.03 9.16 -6.34
C ILE A 88 -5.86 8.66 -7.78
N GLY A 89 -4.98 9.31 -8.55
CA GLY A 89 -4.64 8.88 -9.89
C GLY A 89 -3.59 7.78 -9.85
N PHE A 90 -3.49 7.02 -10.94
CA PHE A 90 -2.39 6.11 -11.16
C PHE A 90 -2.12 5.93 -12.66
N GLU A 91 -0.96 5.40 -12.98
CA GLU A 91 -0.60 5.01 -14.34
C GLU A 91 0.32 3.79 -14.34
N VAL A 92 0.37 3.07 -15.46
CA VAL A 92 1.42 2.09 -15.71
C VAL A 92 2.55 2.80 -16.44
N VAL A 93 3.72 2.88 -15.80
CA VAL A 93 4.89 3.58 -16.34
C VAL A 93 5.79 2.63 -17.11
N ASP A 94 6.42 3.13 -18.18
CA ASP A 94 7.42 2.38 -18.93
C ASP A 94 8.69 2.15 -18.09
N GLU A 95 9.08 3.16 -17.31
CA GLU A 95 10.30 3.18 -16.52
C GLU A 95 10.02 3.66 -15.09
N ARG A 96 10.62 2.99 -14.12
CA ARG A 96 10.74 3.49 -12.74
C ARG A 96 12.09 4.16 -12.60
N LEU A 97 12.06 5.41 -12.15
CA LEU A 97 13.26 6.19 -11.87
C LEU A 97 13.58 6.18 -10.36
N ASP A 98 14.85 6.31 -10.01
CA ASP A 98 15.27 6.68 -8.65
C ASP A 98 15.29 8.21 -8.45
N ASP A 99 15.75 8.64 -7.28
CA ASP A 99 15.81 10.04 -6.88
C ASP A 99 16.79 10.86 -7.76
N ASP A 100 17.75 10.20 -8.41
CA ASP A 100 18.71 10.82 -9.34
C ASP A 100 18.19 10.84 -10.79
N GLY A 101 17.02 10.26 -11.05
CA GLY A 101 16.40 10.17 -12.37
C GLY A 101 16.90 9.01 -13.22
N GLU A 102 17.62 8.05 -12.64
CA GLU A 102 18.15 6.89 -13.34
C GLU A 102 17.15 5.74 -13.38
N VAL A 103 17.14 4.98 -14.48
CA VAL A 103 16.20 3.87 -14.67
C VAL A 103 16.56 2.69 -13.77
N VAL A 104 15.70 2.40 -12.80
CA VAL A 104 15.85 1.27 -11.87
C VAL A 104 15.20 0.00 -12.42
N SER A 105 14.08 0.14 -13.13
CA SER A 105 13.37 -0.99 -13.72
C SER A 105 12.42 -0.57 -14.83
N THR A 106 12.16 -1.46 -15.79
CA THR A 106 11.26 -1.23 -16.92
C THR A 106 10.04 -2.15 -16.89
N THR A 107 8.92 -1.63 -17.37
CA THR A 107 7.72 -2.39 -17.70
C THR A 107 7.94 -3.15 -19.00
N THR A 108 7.64 -4.45 -18.99
CA THR A 108 7.64 -5.32 -20.17
C THR A 108 6.26 -5.91 -20.45
N ALA A 109 5.32 -5.76 -19.51
CA ALA A 109 3.93 -6.10 -19.69
C ALA A 109 3.24 -5.10 -20.61
N VAL A 110 2.22 -5.54 -21.34
CA VAL A 110 1.52 -4.76 -22.37
C VAL A 110 0.04 -4.87 -22.08
N GLU A 111 -0.65 -3.73 -22.00
CA GLU A 111 -2.10 -3.69 -21.76
C GLU A 111 -2.86 -4.38 -22.90
N GLY A 112 -3.97 -5.06 -22.59
CA GLY A 112 -4.73 -5.89 -23.53
C GLY A 112 -4.06 -7.23 -23.87
N THR A 113 -2.75 -7.39 -23.64
CA THR A 113 -2.00 -8.62 -23.93
C THR A 113 -1.68 -9.41 -22.66
N HIS A 114 -1.08 -8.72 -21.68
CA HIS A 114 -0.59 -9.29 -20.43
C HIS A 114 -1.46 -8.91 -19.25
N TYR A 115 -2.13 -7.75 -19.31
CA TYR A 115 -3.03 -7.28 -18.27
C TYR A 115 -4.12 -6.36 -18.82
N ASN A 116 -5.16 -6.11 -18.03
CA ASN A 116 -6.09 -4.99 -18.19
C ASN A 116 -6.26 -4.26 -16.85
N VAL A 117 -6.43 -2.95 -16.88
CA VAL A 117 -6.89 -2.17 -15.72
C VAL A 117 -8.39 -1.95 -15.84
N THR A 118 -9.15 -2.19 -14.77
CA THR A 118 -10.62 -2.08 -14.80
C THR A 118 -11.18 -0.86 -14.08
N ASN A 119 -10.34 -0.10 -13.37
CA ASN A 119 -10.73 1.19 -12.83
C ASN A 119 -11.02 2.19 -13.95
N ALA A 120 -12.10 2.96 -13.80
CA ALA A 120 -12.40 4.05 -14.72
C ALA A 120 -11.40 5.21 -14.58
N ASN A 121 -11.04 5.82 -15.70
CA ASN A 121 -10.20 7.03 -15.78
C ASN A 121 -8.83 6.90 -15.08
N ASN A 122 -8.30 5.68 -14.91
CA ASN A 122 -7.09 5.41 -14.13
C ASN A 122 -7.10 6.03 -12.73
N GLN A 123 -8.25 5.92 -12.05
CA GLN A 123 -8.42 6.43 -10.68
C GLN A 123 -8.87 5.34 -9.72
N ALA A 124 -8.31 5.35 -8.52
CA ALA A 124 -8.81 4.59 -7.39
C ALA A 124 -9.52 5.54 -6.43
N VAL A 125 -10.74 5.18 -6.01
CA VAL A 125 -11.61 6.06 -5.23
C VAL A 125 -11.79 5.50 -3.84
N PHE A 126 -11.40 6.28 -2.83
CA PHE A 126 -11.77 6.05 -1.44
C PHE A 126 -13.21 6.53 -1.26
N ALA A 127 -14.10 5.60 -0.93
CA ALA A 127 -15.48 5.93 -0.59
C ALA A 127 -15.54 6.76 0.71
N PRO A 128 -16.65 7.47 0.99
CA PRO A 128 -16.80 8.24 2.22
C PRO A 128 -16.55 7.37 3.46
N ASN A 129 -15.78 7.91 4.41
CA ASN A 129 -15.43 7.23 5.65
C ASN A 129 -14.65 5.92 5.44
N SER A 130 -13.91 5.81 4.34
CA SER A 130 -12.99 4.70 4.05
C SER A 130 -11.53 5.17 4.07
N SER A 131 -10.65 4.29 4.57
CA SER A 131 -9.19 4.47 4.49
C SER A 131 -8.53 3.49 3.51
N VAL A 132 -9.34 2.75 2.75
CA VAL A 132 -8.86 1.74 1.79
C VAL A 132 -9.62 1.82 0.47
N THR A 133 -8.90 1.53 -0.61
CA THR A 133 -9.46 1.31 -1.95
C THR A 133 -8.53 0.38 -2.74
N THR A 134 -8.86 0.11 -4.01
CA THR A 134 -8.06 -0.78 -4.86
C THR A 134 -7.82 -0.23 -6.27
N ILE A 135 -6.65 -0.55 -6.80
CA ILE A 135 -6.38 -0.60 -8.24
C ILE A 135 -6.63 -2.04 -8.67
N ASN A 136 -7.60 -2.25 -9.55
CA ASN A 136 -8.07 -3.54 -10.01
C ASN A 136 -7.38 -3.88 -11.34
N VAL A 137 -6.51 -4.87 -11.29
CA VAL A 137 -5.75 -5.36 -12.44
C VAL A 137 -6.17 -6.78 -12.75
N VAL A 138 -6.38 -7.09 -14.02
CA VAL A 138 -6.64 -8.45 -14.49
C VAL A 138 -5.38 -8.93 -15.22
N ALA A 139 -4.65 -9.88 -14.67
CA ALA A 139 -3.54 -10.52 -15.37
C ALA A 139 -4.06 -11.57 -16.37
N ILE A 140 -3.37 -11.70 -17.50
CA ILE A 140 -3.75 -12.57 -18.62
C ILE A 140 -2.61 -13.56 -18.92
N ALA A 141 -2.94 -14.84 -19.03
CA ALA A 141 -1.96 -15.92 -19.24
C ALA A 141 -1.73 -16.26 -20.72
N ASP A 142 -2.65 -15.85 -21.59
CA ASP A 142 -2.83 -16.37 -22.95
C ASP A 142 -1.60 -16.16 -23.84
N ASN A 143 -0.92 -15.02 -23.66
CA ASN A 143 0.25 -14.64 -24.45
C ASN A 143 1.58 -14.97 -23.77
N LEU A 144 1.56 -15.74 -22.67
CA LEU A 144 2.78 -16.17 -21.98
C LEU A 144 3.15 -17.61 -22.36
N SER A 145 4.40 -17.78 -22.76
CA SER A 145 5.05 -19.08 -22.94
C SER A 145 5.43 -19.69 -21.59
N PRO A 146 5.47 -21.03 -21.44
CA PRO A 146 5.97 -21.65 -20.20
C PRO A 146 7.38 -21.16 -19.85
N GLY A 147 7.58 -20.73 -18.60
CA GLY A 147 8.82 -20.12 -18.13
C GLY A 147 8.98 -18.62 -18.41
N GLU A 148 8.05 -18.01 -19.15
CA GLU A 148 8.06 -16.57 -19.44
C GLU A 148 7.57 -15.74 -18.26
N SER A 149 8.12 -14.53 -18.13
CA SER A 149 7.75 -13.55 -17.11
C SER A 149 7.79 -12.15 -17.70
N VAL A 150 6.75 -11.37 -17.43
CA VAL A 150 6.67 -9.94 -17.78
C VAL A 150 6.42 -9.11 -16.52
N ARG A 151 6.83 -7.84 -16.57
CA ARG A 151 6.74 -6.89 -15.45
C ARG A 151 5.82 -5.74 -15.79
N MET A 152 4.89 -5.41 -14.90
CA MET A 152 4.11 -4.19 -14.92
C MET A 152 4.54 -3.32 -13.73
N ILE A 153 4.76 -2.03 -13.96
CA ILE A 153 5.08 -1.06 -12.90
C ILE A 153 3.95 -0.02 -12.86
N LEU A 154 3.24 0.03 -11.74
CA LEU A 154 2.25 1.05 -11.44
C LEU A 154 2.90 2.18 -10.64
N MET A 155 2.50 3.41 -10.93
CA MET A 155 2.84 4.60 -10.17
C MET A 155 1.55 5.33 -9.78
N LEU A 156 1.44 5.74 -8.52
CA LEU A 156 0.40 6.67 -8.08
C LEU A 156 0.74 8.08 -8.56
N THR A 157 -0.27 8.81 -9.01
CA THR A 157 -0.16 10.20 -9.47
C THR A 157 -1.04 11.11 -8.61
N GLU A 158 -0.57 12.34 -8.40
CA GLU A 158 -1.34 13.34 -7.66
C GLU A 158 -2.68 13.67 -8.31
N THR A 159 -3.64 14.07 -7.47
CA THR A 159 -4.88 14.73 -7.88
C THR A 159 -4.97 16.08 -7.17
N ASN A 160 -6.08 16.80 -7.37
CA ASN A 160 -6.34 18.03 -6.63
C ASN A 160 -6.66 17.81 -5.13
N VAL A 161 -6.79 16.55 -4.67
CA VAL A 161 -7.20 16.20 -3.30
C VAL A 161 -6.15 15.34 -2.60
N LEU A 162 -5.55 14.38 -3.29
CA LEU A 162 -4.66 13.38 -2.69
C LEU A 162 -3.31 13.36 -3.41
N GLU A 163 -2.24 13.23 -2.63
CA GLU A 163 -0.87 13.09 -3.12
C GLU A 163 -0.35 11.66 -2.87
N PRO A 164 0.53 11.13 -3.72
CA PRO A 164 1.25 9.90 -3.42
C PRO A 164 2.23 10.08 -2.25
N ALA A 165 2.38 9.07 -1.40
CA ALA A 165 3.52 9.00 -0.50
C ALA A 165 4.78 8.71 -1.32
N GLU A 166 5.72 9.66 -1.38
CA GLU A 166 6.89 9.63 -2.27
C GLU A 166 7.67 8.29 -2.24
N ASN A 167 7.90 7.76 -1.05
CA ASN A 167 8.65 6.50 -0.89
C ASN A 167 7.87 5.24 -1.30
N TYR A 168 6.56 5.35 -1.45
CA TYR A 168 5.63 4.22 -1.56
C TYR A 168 4.63 4.35 -2.72
N LYS A 169 4.95 5.22 -3.69
CA LYS A 169 4.11 5.50 -4.87
C LYS A 169 4.24 4.48 -6.00
N TYR A 170 5.24 3.60 -5.96
CA TYR A 170 5.46 2.58 -6.99
C TYR A 170 5.04 1.19 -6.52
N TYR A 171 4.47 0.41 -7.44
CA TYR A 171 4.16 -1.00 -7.22
C TYR A 171 4.47 -1.85 -8.44
N THR A 172 5.11 -2.99 -8.23
CA THR A 172 5.48 -3.91 -9.30
C THR A 172 4.58 -5.14 -9.29
N VAL A 173 4.08 -5.53 -10.45
CA VAL A 173 3.41 -6.83 -10.63
C VAL A 173 4.22 -7.64 -11.62
N ILE A 174 4.64 -8.83 -11.18
CA ILE A 174 5.27 -9.83 -12.03
C ILE A 174 4.19 -10.82 -12.47
N ILE A 175 3.97 -10.90 -13.77
CA ILE A 175 3.02 -11.83 -14.37
C ILE A 175 3.85 -12.89 -15.09
N ARG A 176 3.69 -14.16 -14.69
CA ARG A 176 4.52 -15.24 -15.25
C ARG A 176 3.77 -16.54 -15.41
N LYS A 177 4.34 -17.42 -16.21
CA LYS A 177 3.90 -18.81 -16.37
C LYS A 177 4.99 -19.74 -15.86
N ALA A 178 4.61 -20.72 -15.05
CA ALA A 178 5.56 -21.70 -14.51
C ALA A 178 6.33 -22.40 -15.65
N ALA A 179 7.59 -22.74 -15.38
CA ALA A 179 8.35 -23.62 -16.26
C ALA A 179 7.74 -25.03 -16.25
N SER A 180 7.91 -25.76 -17.34
CA SER A 180 7.51 -27.17 -17.51
C SER A 180 8.29 -28.12 -16.61
#